data_AF-A0A0G4MF37-F1
#
_entry.id   AF-A0A0G4MF37-F1
#
_cell.length_a   1.000
_cell.length_b   1.000
_cell.length_c   1.000
_cell.angle_alpha   90.00
_cell.angle_beta   90.00
_cell.angle_gamma   90.00
#
_symmetry.space_group_name_H-M   'P 1'
#
loop_
_entity.id
_entity.type
_entity.pdbx_description
1 polymer ?
#
loop_
_entity_poly.entity_id
_entity_poly.type
_entity_poly.pdbx_seq_one_letter_code
_entity_poly.pdbx_strand_id
1 'polypeptide(L)'
;MTLHDVRYDGRSLFYRLSLAEMFVPYADPRAPYPRKAAFDLGNDGAGVNANNLGLGCDCLGHIRYFDGWLTTAAGEPLRMPNVVCCHEIDDGILWKHTNFRTGNAVVTRSRVLVLQTIITVSNYEYLFLFYFQQDASLFYEVRATGIMSTAPID
;
A
#
# COMPACT_ATOMS: atom_id res chain seq x y z
N MET A 1 4.82 1.77 6.00
CA MET A 1 5.50 2.70 5.06
C MET A 1 5.08 4.13 5.37
N THR A 2 6.01 5.09 5.27
CA THR A 2 5.73 6.53 5.49
C THR A 2 6.44 7.33 4.43
N LEU A 3 5.78 8.35 3.86
CA LEU A 3 6.34 9.22 2.83
C LEU A 3 6.58 10.61 3.42
N HIS A 4 7.66 11.27 3.02
CA HIS A 4 8.11 12.54 3.58
C HIS A 4 8.53 13.50 2.46
N ASP A 5 8.36 14.81 2.68
CA ASP A 5 8.75 15.89 1.75
C ASP A 5 8.26 15.64 0.31
N VAL A 6 6.98 15.31 0.16
CA VAL A 6 6.37 15.07 -1.14
C VAL A 6 6.23 16.39 -1.88
N ARG A 7 6.83 16.46 -3.07
CA ARG A 7 6.86 17.65 -3.93
C ARG A 7 6.45 17.31 -5.34
N TYR A 8 5.94 18.31 -6.06
CA TYR A 8 5.68 18.24 -7.49
C TYR A 8 6.23 19.49 -8.17
N ASP A 9 7.11 19.31 -9.14
CA ASP A 9 7.80 20.40 -9.86
C ASP A 9 8.38 21.46 -8.90
N GLY A 10 9.11 21.00 -7.88
CA GLY A 10 9.72 21.84 -6.85
C GLY A 10 8.76 22.39 -5.79
N ARG A 11 7.43 22.29 -5.99
CA ARG A 11 6.41 22.80 -5.06
C ARG A 11 6.09 21.77 -3.99
N SER A 12 6.06 22.19 -2.73
CA SER A 12 5.66 21.34 -1.61
C SER A 12 4.19 20.95 -1.70
N LEU A 13 3.89 19.67 -1.51
CA LEU A 13 2.53 19.13 -1.45
C LEU A 13 2.22 18.59 -0.04
N PHE A 14 3.02 17.64 0.44
CA PHE A 14 2.81 17.02 1.74
C PHE A 14 4.11 16.92 2.52
N TYR A 15 4.10 17.38 3.77
CA TYR A 15 5.23 17.19 4.68
C TYR A 15 5.42 15.71 5.02
N ARG A 16 4.34 15.00 5.36
CA ARG A 16 4.35 13.57 5.69
C ARG A 16 3.01 12.89 5.40
N LEU A 17 3.04 11.68 4.85
CA LEU A 17 1.87 10.82 4.65
C LEU A 17 2.12 9.42 5.24
N SER A 18 1.09 8.85 5.88
CA SER A 18 1.12 7.48 6.42
C SER A 18 -0.28 6.99 6.77
N LEU A 19 -0.48 5.68 6.76
CA LEU A 19 -1.52 5.06 7.59
C LEU A 19 -1.07 5.09 9.05
N ALA A 20 -1.83 5.79 9.89
CA ALA A 20 -1.49 5.95 11.30
C ALA A 20 -2.11 4.85 12.19
N GLU A 21 -3.27 4.32 11.80
CA GLU A 21 -3.95 3.23 12.49
C GLU A 21 -4.96 2.53 11.57
N MET A 22 -5.36 1.31 11.92
CA MET A 22 -6.48 0.58 11.33
C MET A 22 -7.22 -0.23 12.40
N PHE A 23 -8.53 -0.01 12.53
CA PHE A 23 -9.36 -0.65 13.55
C PHE A 23 -10.30 -1.69 12.93
N VAL A 24 -10.30 -2.91 13.47
CA VAL A 24 -11.08 -4.05 12.96
C VAL A 24 -12.02 -4.59 14.06
N PRO A 25 -13.17 -3.93 14.30
CA PRO A 25 -14.17 -4.39 15.25
C PRO A 25 -15.04 -5.50 14.67
N TYR A 26 -15.24 -6.57 15.45
CA TYR A 26 -16.19 -7.63 15.11
C TYR A 26 -17.54 -7.35 15.79
N ALA A 27 -18.62 -7.72 15.09
CA ALA A 27 -19.98 -7.41 15.50
C ALA A 27 -20.79 -8.61 16.02
N ASP A 28 -20.17 -9.78 16.21
CA ASP A 28 -20.88 -10.91 16.84
C ASP A 28 -21.07 -10.61 18.34
N PRO A 29 -22.31 -10.54 18.85
CA PRO A 29 -22.58 -10.17 20.23
C PRO A 29 -22.32 -11.32 21.22
N ARG A 30 -22.16 -12.56 20.76
CA ARG A 30 -21.99 -13.74 21.62
C ARG A 30 -20.61 -13.75 22.25
N ALA A 31 -20.51 -14.09 23.53
CA ALA A 31 -19.21 -14.28 24.15
C ALA A 31 -18.43 -15.42 23.46
N PRO A 32 -17.11 -15.25 23.18
CA PRO A 32 -16.26 -14.14 23.61
C PRO A 32 -16.01 -13.08 22.52
N TYR A 33 -16.78 -13.06 21.43
CA TYR A 33 -16.50 -12.28 20.22
C TYR A 33 -16.56 -10.76 20.35
N PRO A 34 -17.34 -10.14 21.27
CA PRO A 34 -17.31 -8.69 21.47
C PRO A 34 -15.92 -8.13 21.83
N ARG A 35 -14.99 -8.96 22.30
CA ARG A 35 -13.60 -8.53 22.59
C ARG A 35 -12.72 -8.45 21.34
N LYS A 36 -13.16 -8.96 20.19
CA LYS A 36 -12.40 -8.94 18.94
C LYS A 36 -12.51 -7.55 18.33
N ALA A 37 -11.53 -6.71 18.64
CA ALA A 37 -11.47 -5.32 18.21
C ALA A 37 -10.00 -4.91 18.06
N ALA A 38 -9.34 -5.42 17.02
CA ALA A 38 -7.90 -5.21 16.84
C ALA A 38 -7.61 -3.79 16.32
N PHE A 39 -6.56 -3.18 16.86
CA PHE A 39 -5.90 -2.01 16.28
C PHE A 39 -4.62 -2.53 15.63
N ASP A 40 -4.67 -2.85 14.34
CA ASP A 40 -3.64 -3.69 13.72
C ASP A 40 -2.27 -3.00 13.73
N LEU A 41 -2.21 -1.66 13.63
CA LEU A 41 -0.93 -0.95 13.66
C LEU A 41 -0.48 -0.72 15.11
N GLY A 42 -1.39 -0.34 16.00
CA GLY A 42 -1.08 -0.07 17.41
C GLY A 42 -0.75 -1.32 18.22
N ASN A 43 -1.41 -2.44 17.95
CA ASN A 43 -1.24 -3.70 18.69
C ASN A 43 -0.15 -4.58 18.08
N ASP A 44 -0.16 -4.77 16.75
CA ASP A 44 0.68 -5.77 16.09
C ASP A 44 1.83 -5.14 15.28
N GLY A 45 1.63 -3.94 14.74
CA GLY A 45 2.65 -3.15 14.06
C GLY A 45 2.84 -3.52 12.59
N ALA A 46 2.50 -2.60 11.69
CA ALA A 46 2.61 -2.84 10.25
C ALA A 46 4.04 -3.14 9.77
N GLY A 47 5.06 -2.55 10.39
CA GLY A 47 6.46 -2.83 10.02
C GLY A 47 6.91 -4.24 10.39
N VAL A 48 6.50 -4.72 11.57
CA VAL A 48 6.80 -6.07 12.09
C VAL A 48 6.15 -7.13 11.23
N ASN A 49 4.94 -6.86 10.75
CA ASN A 49 4.13 -7.77 9.95
C ASN A 49 4.35 -7.65 8.44
N ALA A 50 5.31 -6.84 7.99
CA ALA A 50 5.57 -6.63 6.57
C ALA A 50 6.15 -7.89 5.92
N ASN A 51 5.59 -8.27 4.77
CA ASN A 51 6.03 -9.44 4.01
C ASN A 51 7.31 -9.16 3.21
N ASN A 52 8.06 -10.22 2.92
CA ASN A 52 9.18 -10.18 1.97
C ASN A 52 8.65 -10.34 0.54
N LEU A 53 8.55 -9.24 -0.20
CA LEU A 53 7.89 -9.20 -1.50
C LEU A 53 8.77 -9.82 -2.60
N GLY A 54 8.21 -10.77 -3.34
CA GLY A 54 8.86 -11.50 -4.43
C GLY A 54 8.61 -10.90 -5.81
N LEU A 55 9.63 -10.92 -6.66
CA LEU A 55 9.54 -10.50 -8.06
C LEU A 55 8.66 -11.48 -8.86
N GLY A 56 7.67 -10.95 -9.58
CA GLY A 56 6.76 -11.74 -10.42
C GLY A 56 5.61 -12.41 -9.66
N CYS A 57 5.60 -12.33 -8.33
CA CYS A 57 4.50 -12.82 -7.48
C CYS A 57 3.73 -11.63 -6.88
N ASP A 58 4.37 -10.87 -6.00
CA ASP A 58 3.73 -9.75 -5.29
C ASP A 58 3.79 -8.44 -6.08
N CYS A 59 4.88 -8.23 -6.81
CA CYS A 59 5.08 -7.06 -7.68
C CYS A 59 5.60 -7.53 -9.05
N LEU A 60 4.96 -7.07 -10.13
CA LEU A 60 5.23 -7.50 -11.50
C LEU A 60 5.82 -6.37 -12.35
N GLY A 61 6.87 -6.67 -13.11
CA GLY A 61 7.54 -5.74 -14.01
C GLY A 61 8.98 -5.50 -13.60
N HIS A 62 9.47 -4.27 -13.80
CA HIS A 62 10.80 -3.86 -13.35
C HIS A 62 10.70 -3.24 -11.97
N ILE A 63 11.16 -3.96 -10.96
CA ILE A 63 10.89 -3.63 -9.55
C ILE A 63 12.17 -3.24 -8.83
N ARG A 64 12.10 -2.14 -8.07
CA ARG A 64 13.07 -1.80 -7.04
C ARG A 64 12.50 -2.17 -5.68
N TYR A 65 13.28 -2.89 -4.88
CA TYR A 65 12.91 -3.24 -3.51
C TYR A 65 13.68 -2.42 -2.47
N PHE A 66 13.06 -2.24 -1.31
CA PHE A 66 13.66 -1.64 -0.13
C PHE A 66 13.47 -2.57 1.07
N ASP A 67 14.56 -2.74 1.82
CA ASP A 67 14.55 -3.48 3.08
C ASP A 67 14.10 -2.57 4.23
N GLY A 68 13.55 -3.19 5.27
CA GLY A 68 13.30 -2.58 6.57
C GLY A 68 14.30 -3.09 7.60
N TRP A 69 14.52 -2.30 8.64
CA TRP A 69 15.29 -2.71 9.82
C TRP A 69 14.46 -2.45 11.06
N LEU A 70 14.33 -3.47 11.89
CA LEU A 70 13.61 -3.46 13.16
C LEU A 70 14.56 -3.89 14.28
N THR A 71 14.03 -4.00 15.49
CA THR A 71 14.78 -4.44 16.67
C THR A 71 14.12 -5.68 17.25
N THR A 72 14.92 -6.69 17.60
CA THR A 72 14.45 -7.88 18.30
C THR A 72 14.22 -7.59 19.78
N ALA A 73 13.54 -8.48 20.51
CA ALA A 73 13.36 -8.34 21.96
C ALA A 73 14.69 -8.31 22.75
N ALA A 74 15.77 -8.84 22.18
CA ALA A 74 17.11 -8.79 22.76
C ALA A 74 17.87 -7.48 22.45
N GLY A 75 17.30 -6.58 21.63
CA GLY A 75 17.94 -5.34 21.19
C GLY A 75 18.76 -5.47 19.91
N GLU A 76 18.81 -6.64 19.30
CA GLU A 76 19.59 -6.87 18.07
C GLU A 76 18.86 -6.36 16.82
N PRO A 77 19.57 -5.85 15.80
CA PRO A 77 18.96 -5.41 14.54
C PRO A 77 18.37 -6.59 13.77
N LEU A 78 17.11 -6.48 13.36
CA LEU A 78 16.40 -7.45 12.54
C LEU A 78 16.20 -6.89 11.13
N ARG A 79 16.87 -7.49 10.14
CA ARG A 79 16.66 -7.15 8.73
C ARG A 79 15.37 -7.79 8.21
N MET A 80 14.51 -6.98 7.63
CA MET A 80 13.30 -7.39 6.93
C MET A 80 13.50 -7.15 5.42
N PRO A 81 13.83 -8.17 4.62
CA PRO A 81 14.14 -7.98 3.20
C PRO A 81 12.90 -7.64 2.38
N ASN A 82 13.07 -6.78 1.36
CA ASN A 82 12.08 -6.47 0.32
C ASN A 82 10.67 -6.09 0.82
N VAL A 83 10.56 -5.38 1.94
CA VAL A 83 9.26 -5.03 2.56
C VAL A 83 8.50 -3.92 1.84
N VAL A 84 9.17 -3.17 0.97
CA VAL A 84 8.54 -2.20 0.07
C VAL A 84 9.02 -2.46 -1.35
N CYS A 85 8.08 -2.49 -2.30
CA CYS A 85 8.40 -2.49 -3.72
C CYS A 85 8.01 -1.16 -4.36
N CYS A 86 8.81 -0.74 -5.34
CA CYS A 86 8.64 0.48 -6.11
C CYS A 86 8.79 0.17 -7.60
N HIS A 87 7.79 0.57 -8.38
CA HIS A 87 7.78 0.36 -9.81
C HIS A 87 6.81 1.30 -10.50
N GLU A 88 6.88 1.37 -11.83
CA GLU A 88 5.92 2.10 -12.64
C GLU A 88 4.98 1.14 -13.35
N ILE A 89 3.72 1.55 -13.52
CA ILE A 89 2.72 0.82 -14.32
C ILE A 89 2.14 1.72 -15.42
N ASP A 90 1.65 1.09 -16.48
CA ASP A 90 0.76 1.75 -17.44
C ASP A 90 -0.64 1.91 -16.84
N ASP A 91 -1.24 3.08 -17.02
CA ASP A 91 -2.64 3.33 -16.63
C ASP A 91 -3.45 3.91 -17.80
N GLY A 92 -3.19 3.41 -19.02
CA GLY A 92 -3.95 3.78 -20.20
C GLY A 92 -3.65 5.19 -20.73
N ILE A 93 -4.69 5.97 -21.03
CA ILE A 93 -4.59 7.31 -21.61
C ILE A 93 -4.71 8.34 -20.50
N LEU A 94 -3.70 9.21 -20.37
CA LEU A 94 -3.75 10.35 -19.46
C LEU A 94 -4.68 11.43 -20.00
N TRP A 95 -4.41 11.86 -21.25
CA TRP A 95 -5.30 12.78 -21.96
C TRP A 95 -5.17 12.59 -23.47
N LYS A 96 -6.26 12.93 -24.17
CA LYS A 96 -6.35 12.84 -25.63
C LYS A 96 -7.27 13.94 -26.14
N HIS A 97 -6.91 14.53 -27.26
CA HIS A 97 -7.78 15.46 -27.97
C HIS A 97 -7.62 15.31 -29.49
N THR A 98 -8.72 15.42 -30.22
CA THR A 98 -8.73 15.46 -31.68
C THR A 98 -9.51 16.70 -32.14
N ASN A 99 -8.85 17.58 -32.89
CA ASN A 99 -9.50 18.74 -33.48
C ASN A 99 -10.17 18.34 -34.80
N PHE A 100 -11.50 18.30 -34.83
CA PHE A 100 -12.27 17.88 -36.01
C PHE A 100 -12.10 18.79 -37.23
N ARG A 101 -11.72 20.07 -37.04
CA ARG A 101 -11.57 21.04 -38.15
C ARG A 101 -10.25 20.84 -38.90
N THR A 102 -9.20 20.42 -38.19
CA THR A 102 -7.86 20.24 -38.76
C THR A 102 -7.48 18.78 -38.93
N GLY A 103 -8.22 17.85 -38.32
CA GLY A 103 -7.88 16.43 -38.28
C GLY A 103 -6.73 16.08 -37.31
N ASN A 104 -6.14 17.08 -36.64
CA ASN A 104 -4.99 16.86 -35.76
C ASN A 104 -5.40 16.17 -34.45
N ALA A 105 -4.72 15.06 -34.13
CA ALA A 105 -4.89 14.32 -32.90
C ALA A 105 -3.62 14.37 -32.04
N VAL A 106 -3.81 14.50 -30.72
CA VAL A 106 -2.75 14.41 -29.71
C VAL A 106 -3.18 13.43 -28.62
N VAL A 107 -2.24 12.63 -28.13
CA VAL A 107 -2.47 11.63 -27.09
C VAL A 107 -1.24 11.49 -26.21
N THR A 108 -1.47 11.39 -24.91
CA THR A 108 -0.44 11.09 -23.91
C THR A 108 -0.90 9.90 -23.08
N ARG A 109 -0.01 8.93 -22.84
CA ARG A 109 -0.30 7.78 -21.97
C ARG A 109 -0.12 8.16 -20.51
N SER A 110 -0.87 7.50 -19.63
CA SER A 110 -0.70 7.61 -18.18
C SER A 110 0.34 6.59 -17.70
N ARG A 111 1.26 7.06 -16.86
CA ARG A 111 2.21 6.26 -16.11
C ARG A 111 2.07 6.57 -14.63
N VAL A 112 2.03 5.53 -13.82
CA VAL A 112 1.81 5.65 -12.38
C VAL A 112 3.01 5.06 -11.66
N LEU A 113 3.64 5.85 -10.79
CA LEU A 113 4.62 5.35 -9.84
C LEU A 113 3.89 4.74 -8.64
N VAL A 114 4.19 3.47 -8.36
CA VAL A 114 3.58 2.68 -7.30
C VAL A 114 4.60 2.43 -6.20
N LEU A 115 4.23 2.75 -4.96
CA LEU A 115 4.92 2.27 -3.76
C LEU A 115 3.98 1.34 -3.01
N GLN A 116 4.40 0.08 -2.81
CA GLN A 116 3.57 -0.96 -2.22
C GLN A 116 4.27 -1.65 -1.06
N THR A 117 3.50 -1.95 -0.01
CA THR A 117 3.88 -2.88 1.06
C THR A 117 2.70 -3.79 1.36
N ILE A 118 2.96 -5.04 1.74
CA ILE A 118 1.93 -6.01 2.14
C ILE A 118 2.24 -6.42 3.57
N ILE A 119 1.21 -6.45 4.42
CA ILE A 119 1.32 -6.97 5.78
C ILE A 119 0.39 -8.16 5.97
N THR A 120 0.82 -9.13 6.78
CA THR A 120 -0.02 -10.21 7.27
C THR A 120 -0.32 -9.99 8.74
N VAL A 121 -1.58 -9.76 9.09
CA VAL A 121 -2.02 -9.64 10.49
C VAL A 121 -2.92 -10.83 10.80
N SER A 122 -2.32 -11.84 11.43
CA SER A 122 -2.99 -13.12 11.71
C SER A 122 -3.57 -13.75 10.43
N ASN A 123 -4.90 -13.72 10.26
CA ASN A 123 -5.61 -14.32 9.13
C ASN A 123 -5.79 -13.38 7.92
N TYR A 124 -5.44 -12.10 8.05
CA TYR A 124 -5.65 -11.09 7.01
C TYR A 124 -4.35 -10.71 6.31
N GLU A 125 -4.47 -10.39 5.04
CA GLU A 125 -3.45 -9.70 4.28
C GLU A 125 -3.98 -8.33 3.83
N TYR A 126 -3.18 -7.30 4.06
CA TYR A 126 -3.48 -5.94 3.61
C TYR A 126 -2.36 -5.44 2.71
N LEU A 127 -2.72 -5.09 1.48
CA LEU A 127 -1.83 -4.41 0.55
C LEU A 127 -2.08 -2.92 0.66
N PHE A 128 -1.03 -2.15 0.95
CA PHE A 128 -1.07 -0.70 1.05
C PHE A 128 -0.27 -0.09 -0.09
N LEU A 129 -0.95 0.67 -0.96
CA LEU A 129 -0.36 1.21 -2.18
C LEU A 129 -0.51 2.73 -2.23
N PHE A 130 0.60 3.43 -2.45
CA PHE A 130 0.57 4.82 -2.90
C PHE A 130 0.79 4.87 -4.41
N TYR A 131 -0.09 5.59 -5.09
CA TYR A 131 0.02 5.88 -6.51
C TYR A 131 0.29 7.35 -6.73
N PHE A 132 1.32 7.64 -7.53
CA PHE A 132 1.64 8.98 -7.99
C PHE A 132 1.43 9.04 -9.50
N GLN A 133 0.60 9.98 -9.93
CA GLN A 133 0.28 10.19 -11.33
C GLN A 133 1.03 11.39 -11.92
N GLN A 134 1.16 11.42 -13.25
CA GLN A 134 1.83 12.49 -14.00
C GLN A 134 1.09 13.83 -13.94
N ASP A 135 -0.18 13.86 -13.55
CA ASP A 135 -0.99 15.07 -13.36
C ASP A 135 -0.92 15.61 -11.92
N ALA A 136 0.04 15.12 -11.12
CA ALA A 136 0.22 15.41 -9.70
C ALA A 136 -0.83 14.81 -8.75
N SER A 137 -1.73 13.96 -9.24
CA SER A 137 -2.68 13.25 -8.38
C SER A 137 -1.96 12.19 -7.52
N LEU A 138 -2.37 12.08 -6.26
CA LEU A 138 -1.91 11.06 -5.31
C LEU A 138 -3.10 10.25 -4.81
N PHE A 139 -3.03 8.92 -4.96
CA PHE A 139 -4.04 8.00 -4.43
C PHE A 139 -3.41 7.07 -3.41
N TYR A 140 -4.18 6.75 -2.37
CA TYR A 140 -3.84 5.72 -1.39
C TYR A 140 -4.89 4.62 -1.48
N GLU A 141 -4.49 3.46 -2.00
CA GLU A 141 -5.36 2.29 -2.14
C GLU A 141 -5.00 1.26 -1.06
N VAL A 142 -6.02 0.66 -0.47
CA VAL A 142 -5.89 -0.49 0.41
C VAL A 142 -6.66 -1.65 -0.18
N ARG A 143 -6.00 -2.79 -0.37
CA ARG A 143 -6.66 -4.03 -0.77
C ARG A 143 -6.60 -5.01 0.39
N ALA A 144 -7.78 -5.36 0.91
CA ALA A 144 -7.90 -6.40 1.92
C ALA A 144 -8.15 -7.75 1.25
N THR A 145 -7.37 -8.76 1.64
CA THR A 145 -7.49 -10.14 1.19
C THR A 145 -7.18 -11.09 2.35
N GLY A 146 -6.83 -12.33 2.04
CA GLY A 146 -6.53 -13.35 3.02
C GLY A 146 -7.70 -14.24 3.35
N ILE A 147 -7.74 -14.71 4.59
CA ILE A 147 -8.74 -15.65 5.08
C ILE A 147 -9.64 -14.93 6.08
N MET A 148 -10.95 -15.10 5.96
CA MET A 148 -11.89 -14.57 6.94
C MET A 148 -11.61 -15.15 8.33
N SER A 149 -11.67 -14.32 9.37
CA SER A 149 -11.73 -14.83 10.73
C SER A 149 -13.11 -15.44 10.97
N THR A 150 -13.15 -16.75 11.18
CA THR A 150 -14.39 -17.53 11.24
C THR A 150 -14.87 -17.76 12.68
N ALA A 151 -16.16 -18.05 12.82
CA ALA A 151 -16.79 -18.59 14.02
C ALA A 151 -17.65 -19.81 13.64
N PRO A 152 -17.93 -20.74 14.58
CA PRO A 152 -18.87 -21.83 14.34
C PRO A 152 -20.24 -21.29 13.92
N ILE A 153 -20.83 -21.95 12.92
CA ILE A 153 -22.23 -21.79 12.54
C ILE A 153 -23.02 -22.93 13.19
N ASP A 154 -24.19 -22.59 13.75
CA ASP A 154 -25.13 -23.58 14.28
C ASP A 154 -25.91 -24.25 13.15
#